data_AF-A0A921KIT9-F1
#
_entry.id   AF-A0A921KIT9-F1
#
_cell.length_a   1.000
_cell.length_b   1.000
_cell.length_c   1.000
_cell.angle_alpha   90.00
_cell.angle_beta   90.00
_cell.angle_gamma   90.00
#
_symmetry.space_group_name_H-M   'P 1'
#
loop_
_entity.id
_entity.type
_entity.pdbx_description
1 polymer ?
#
loop_
_entity_poly.entity_id
_entity_poly.type
_entity_poly.pdbx_seq_one_letter_code
_entity_poly.pdbx_strand_id
1 'polypeptide(L)' 'MYLKRLVIKNFRVFDEKGIELIFNKGVNAIIGENNSGKSAVIDAIRIAYSSVTYKKELFFFEIRLTC' A
#
# COMPACT_ATOMS: atom_id res chain seq x y z
N MET A 1 13.07 -5.61 -10.81
CA MET A 1 11.64 -5.45 -10.48
C MET A 1 11.45 -5.17 -9.00
N TYR A 2 10.79 -4.06 -8.67
CA TYR A 2 10.50 -3.63 -7.30
C TYR A 2 9.21 -2.81 -7.26
N LEU A 3 8.54 -2.75 -6.11
CA LEU A 3 7.43 -1.84 -5.87
C LEU A 3 7.98 -0.41 -5.89
N LYS A 4 7.49 0.47 -6.78
CA LYS A 4 7.95 1.87 -6.87
C LYS A 4 6.99 2.85 -6.20
N ARG A 5 5.70 2.59 -6.33
CA ARG A 5 4.63 3.47 -5.82
C ARG A 5 3.46 2.62 -5.33
N LEU A 6 2.90 3.00 -4.18
CA LEU A 6 1.68 2.47 -3.61
C LEU A 6 0.79 3.62 -3.17
N VAL A 7 -0.45 3.68 -3.69
CA VAL A 7 -1.46 4.63 -3.24
C VAL A 7 -2.56 3.85 -2.54
N ILE A 8 -2.90 4.26 -1.32
CA ILE A 8 -3.93 3.62 -0.49
C ILE A 8 -4.98 4.66 -0.16
N LYS A 9 -6.24 4.37 -0.47
CA LYS A 9 -7.40 5.22 -0.16
C LYS A 9 -8.52 4.37 0.39
N ASN A 10 -9.35 4.96 1.26
CA ASN A 10 -10.52 4.30 1.85
C ASN A 10 -10.22 2.93 2.47
N PHE A 11 -9.03 2.72 3.04
CA PHE A 11 -8.59 1.45 3.61
C PHE A 11 -8.19 1.61 5.09
N ARG A 12 -8.95 0.95 5.97
CA ARG A 12 -8.73 0.97 7.43
C ARG A 12 -8.69 2.40 7.98
N VAL A 13 -7.51 2.87 8.40
CA VAL A 13 -7.28 4.20 8.99
C VAL A 13 -7.14 5.28 7.93
N PHE A 14 -6.96 4.90 6.65
CA PHE A 14 -6.83 5.85 5.54
C PHE A 14 -8.22 6.19 4.99
N ASP A 15 -8.53 7.47 4.97
CA ASP A 15 -9.76 8.04 4.45
C ASP A 15 -9.69 8.23 2.92
N GLU A 16 -10.57 9.07 2.37
CA GLU A 16 -10.64 9.38 0.95
C GLU A 16 -9.39 10.11 0.44
N LYS A 17 -8.75 10.93 1.28
CA LYS A 17 -7.48 11.59 0.94
C LYS A 17 -6.39 10.52 0.78
N GLY A 18 -6.38 9.55 1.69
CA GLY A 18 -5.48 8.42 1.65
C GLY A 18 -4.00 8.82 1.77
N ILE A 19 -3.12 7.91 1.35
CA ILE A 19 -1.66 8.13 1.37
C ILE A 19 -1.00 7.64 0.08
N GLU A 20 0.09 8.31 -0.30
CA GLU A 20 1.02 7.86 -1.34
C GLU A 20 2.37 7.50 -0.72
N LEU A 21 2.85 6.30 -1.03
CA LEU A 21 4.14 5.79 -0.59
C LEU A 21 5.03 5.55 -1.80
N ILE A 22 6.21 6.17 -1.79
CA ILE A 22 7.23 6.01 -2.82
C ILE A 22 8.32 5.10 -2.25
N PHE A 23 8.58 4.00 -2.95
CA PHE A 23 9.54 2.99 -2.56
C PHE A 23 10.79 3.11 -3.43
N ASN A 24 11.95 2.91 -2.80
CA ASN A 24 13.25 2.87 -3.46
C ASN A 24 13.68 1.44 -3.76
N LYS A 25 14.59 1.26 -4.72
CA LYS A 25 15.25 -0.03 -4.94
C LYS A 25 16.06 -0.38 -3.68
N GLY A 26 15.92 -1.61 -3.19
CA GLY A 26 16.60 -2.08 -1.97
C GLY A 26 15.68 -2.09 -0.76
N VAL A 27 16.20 -1.65 0.39
CA VAL A 27 15.51 -1.71 1.69
C VAL A 27 14.74 -0.41 1.94
N ASN A 28 13.47 -0.53 2.31
CA ASN A 28 12.61 0.59 2.71
C ASN A 28 12.13 0.36 4.15
N ALA A 29 12.15 1.41 4.97
CA ALA A 29 11.66 1.36 6.35
C ALA A 29 10.41 2.23 6.50
N ILE A 30 9.37 1.69 7.13
CA ILE A 30 8.15 2.43 7.45
C ILE A 30 8.15 2.71 8.95
N ILE A 31 8.26 3.98 9.33
CA ILE A 31 8.41 4.43 10.72
C ILE A 31 7.28 5.38 11.07
N GLY A 32 6.83 5.36 12.32
CA GLY A 32 5.81 6.27 12.85
C GLY A 32 5.33 5.83 14.23
N GLU A 33 4.34 6.50 14.79
CA GLU A 33 3.76 6.15 16.09
C GLU A 33 2.93 4.86 16.06
N ASN A 34 2.63 4.27 17.21
CA ASN A 34 1.71 3.13 17.24
C ASN A 34 0.34 3.54 16.68
N ASN A 35 -0.35 2.63 15.99
CA ASN A 35 -1.65 2.86 15.37
C ASN A 35 -1.70 3.88 14.21
N SER A 36 -0.56 4.41 13.74
CA SER A 36 -0.46 5.32 12.58
C SER A 36 -0.78 4.71 11.21
N GLY A 37 -1.17 3.42 11.15
CA GLY A 37 -1.50 2.75 9.89
C GLY A 37 -0.36 1.95 9.25
N LYS A 38 0.79 1.79 9.90
CA LYS A 38 1.90 0.96 9.37
C LYS A 38 1.49 -0.46 9.01
N SER A 39 0.77 -1.15 9.90
CA SER A 39 0.27 -2.49 9.62
C SER A 39 -0.77 -2.50 8.48
N ALA A 40 -1.56 -1.41 8.34
CA ALA A 40 -2.49 -1.26 7.24
C ALA A 40 -1.76 -1.14 5.88
N VAL A 41 -0.61 -0.47 5.82
CA VAL A 41 0.22 -0.44 4.60
C VAL A 41 0.67 -1.84 4.20
N ILE A 42 1.18 -2.62 5.14
CA ILE A 42 1.63 -3.99 4.88
C ILE A 42 0.46 -4.88 4.45
N ASP A 43 -0.69 -4.75 5.10
CA ASP A 43 -1.91 -5.50 4.72
C ASP A 43 -2.42 -5.10 3.33
N ALA A 44 -2.36 -3.82 2.97
CA ALA A 44 -2.70 -3.37 1.63
C ALA A 44 -1.78 -4.02 0.60
N ILE A 45 -0.46 -4.01 0.80
CA ILE A 45 0.51 -4.69 -0.07
C ILE A 45 0.17 -6.18 -0.18
N ARG A 46 -0.12 -6.84 0.96
CA ARG A 46 -0.49 -8.25 0.98
C ARG A 46 -1.72 -8.53 0.13
N ILE A 47 -2.77 -7.72 0.26
CA ILE A 47 -4.01 -7.86 -0.53
C ILE A 47 -3.75 -7.60 -2.02
N ALA A 48 -2.94 -6.58 -2.33
CA ALA A 48 -2.54 -6.22 -3.70
C ALA A 48 -1.94 -7.39 -4.47
N TYR A 49 -0.99 -8.08 -3.83
CA TYR A 49 -0.24 -9.18 -4.43
C TYR A 49 -0.88 -10.54 -4.16
N SER A 50 -1.89 -10.62 -3.30
CA SER A 50 -2.58 -11.88 -3.04
C SER A 50 -3.45 -12.27 -4.25
N SER A 51 -3.39 -13.55 -4.63
CA SER A 51 -4.22 -14.16 -5.66
C SER A 51 -5.67 -14.39 -5.23
N VAL A 52 -6.00 -14.06 -3.97
CA VAL A 52 -7.34 -14.24 -3.41
C VAL A 52 -8.27 -13.13 -3.90
N THR A 53 -9.50 -13.48 -4.26
CA THR A 53 -10.52 -12.63 -4.88
C THR A 53 -11.10 -11.59 -3.91
N TYR A 54 -10.30 -10.63 -3.47
CA TYR A 54 -10.81 -9.42 -2.82
C TYR A 54 -11.35 -8.46 -3.90
N LYS A 55 -12.44 -7.73 -3.63
CA LYS A 55 -12.95 -6.67 -4.52
C LYS A 55 -11.87 -5.59 -4.70
N LYS A 56 -11.03 -5.74 -5.73
CA LYS A 56 -9.88 -4.87 -6.01
C LYS A 56 -10.29 -3.42 -6.31
N GLU A 57 -11.50 -3.22 -6.82
CA GLU A 57 -12.07 -1.91 -7.15
C GLU A 57 -12.35 -1.00 -5.94
N LEU A 58 -12.35 -1.54 -4.71
CA LEU A 58 -12.68 -0.75 -3.52
C LEU A 58 -11.46 -0.07 -2.85
N PHE A 59 -10.23 -0.47 -3.17
CA PHE A 59 -9.05 -0.11 -2.36
C PHE A 59 -7.79 0.28 -3.16
N PHE A 60 -7.76 0.11 -4.48
CA PHE A 60 -6.52 0.24 -5.26
C PHE A 60 -6.61 1.25 -6.40
N PHE A 61 -5.82 2.32 -6.30
CA PHE A 61 -5.40 3.10 -7.45
C PHE A 61 -3.90 2.83 -7.69
N GLU A 62 -3.60 2.07 -8.73
CA GLU A 62 -2.31 2.03 -9.42
C GLU A 62 -1.07 1.55 -8.62
N ILE A 63 -0.78 0.25 -8.72
CA ILE A 63 0.55 -0.30 -8.37
C ILE A 63 1.43 -0.25 -9.61
N ARG A 64 2.46 0.61 -9.61
CA ARG A 64 3.49 0.60 -10.66
C ARG A 64 4.69 -0.23 -10.23
N LEU A 65 4.86 -1.35 -10.92
CA LEU A 65 6.10 -2.12 -10.93
C LEU A 65 6.97 -1.57 -12.07
N THR A 66 8.22 -1.24 -11.76
CA THR A 66 9.23 -0.90 -12.76
C THR A 66 10.29 -2.00 -12.81
N CYS A 67 10.68 -2.39 -14.02
CA CYS A 67 11.73 -3.37 -14.28
C CYS A 67 13.07 -2.93 -13.65
#